data_AF-A0A448L2L9-F1
#
_entry.id   AF-A0A448L2L9-F1
#
_cell.length_a   1.000
_cell.length_b   1.000
_cell.length_c   1.000
_cell.angle_alpha   90.00
_cell.angle_beta   90.00
_cell.angle_gamma   90.00
#
_symmetry.space_group_name_H-M   'P 1'
#
loop_
_entity.id
_entity.type
_entity.pdbx_description
1 polymer ?
#
loop_
_entity_poly.entity_id
_entity_poly.type
_entity_poly.pdbx_seq_one_letter_code
_entity_poly.pdbx_strand_id
1 'polypeptide(L)'
;MNEYKGISMFKVSKKQHRRLLVSLWVVIVLTVIRNIVLPGLPGNAENAGLLLLLPIVKGKVFMFILGAAVVVAQCVILNELWVALRRIAHWGQWACLVFMVALVSNFMLGSVFTWFGTDASFYFSTVSRVVSYLQIGSFFLLSGAWLVVACVLAFSFSGRIKDCGLVLLALLMIVNAGIPILTKSLGEWSFAVAGILGFISFFVSLLFYYYIYKCFETTKDPQE
;
A
#
# COMPACT_ATOMS: atom_id res chain seq x y z
N MET A 1 30.84 12.32 -5.40
CA MET A 1 29.89 13.44 -5.21
C MET A 1 28.54 12.96 -5.74
N ASN A 2 27.49 12.82 -4.93
CA ASN A 2 26.19 12.31 -5.42
C ASN A 2 25.60 13.29 -6.44
N GLU A 3 25.59 12.92 -7.72
CA GLU A 3 25.13 13.75 -8.84
C GLU A 3 23.67 14.24 -8.69
N TYR A 4 22.89 13.59 -7.81
CA TYR A 4 21.46 13.84 -7.64
C TYR A 4 21.09 14.79 -6.49
N LYS A 5 22.09 15.32 -5.75
CA LYS A 5 21.87 16.25 -4.63
C LYS A 5 21.22 17.58 -5.01
N GLY A 6 21.05 17.89 -6.30
CA GLY A 6 20.34 19.10 -6.77
C GLY A 6 18.85 18.90 -7.02
N ILE A 7 18.34 17.67 -7.04
CA ILE A 7 16.95 17.38 -7.39
C ILE A 7 16.08 17.45 -6.14
N SER A 8 15.27 18.51 -6.06
CA SER A 8 14.34 18.74 -4.95
C SER A 8 12.96 18.11 -5.16
N MET A 9 12.58 17.83 -6.41
CA MET A 9 11.28 17.28 -6.85
C MET A 9 11.34 16.59 -8.22
N PHE A 10 10.46 15.62 -8.43
CA PHE A 10 10.26 14.98 -9.73
C PHE A 10 9.28 15.78 -10.58
N LYS A 11 9.81 16.38 -11.65
CA LYS A 11 9.05 17.15 -12.62
C LYS A 11 8.25 16.23 -13.54
N VAL A 12 6.92 16.40 -13.57
CA VAL A 12 5.99 15.62 -14.40
C VAL A 12 5.00 16.52 -15.14
N SER A 13 4.47 16.02 -16.25
CA SER A 13 3.44 16.73 -17.02
C SER A 13 2.13 16.89 -16.23
N LYS A 14 1.32 17.91 -16.57
CA LYS A 14 -0.03 18.15 -15.99
C LYS A 14 -0.92 16.89 -16.08
N LYS A 15 -0.83 16.15 -17.18
CA LYS A 15 -1.60 14.91 -17.41
C LYS A 15 -1.12 13.75 -16.50
N GLN A 16 0.18 13.62 -16.28
CA GLN A 16 0.73 12.63 -15.34
C GLN A 16 0.40 12.98 -13.90
N HIS A 17 0.53 14.25 -13.52
CA HIS A 17 0.19 14.69 -12.18
C HIS A 17 -1.30 14.47 -11.85
N ARG A 18 -2.20 14.76 -12.81
CA ARG A 18 -3.62 14.44 -12.67
C ARG A 18 -3.86 12.94 -12.48
N ARG A 19 -3.14 12.09 -13.21
CA ARG A 19 -3.23 10.63 -13.06
C ARG A 19 -2.79 10.18 -11.68
N LEU A 20 -1.67 10.70 -11.18
CA LEU A 20 -1.17 10.44 -9.83
C LEU A 20 -2.18 10.85 -8.76
N LEU A 21 -2.78 12.04 -8.89
CA LEU A 21 -3.81 12.53 -7.98
C LEU A 21 -5.04 11.61 -7.99
N VAL A 22 -5.54 11.24 -9.18
CA VAL A 22 -6.69 10.34 -9.31
C VAL A 22 -6.37 8.97 -8.70
N SER A 23 -5.21 8.38 -9.00
CA SER A 23 -4.81 7.11 -8.40
C SER A 23 -4.71 7.19 -6.89
N LEU A 24 -4.17 8.29 -6.34
CA LEU A 24 -4.11 8.51 -4.90
C LEU A 24 -5.51 8.55 -4.28
N TRP A 25 -6.44 9.28 -4.89
CA TRP A 25 -7.83 9.29 -4.44
C TRP A 25 -8.50 7.93 -4.53
N VAL A 26 -8.26 7.18 -5.61
CA VAL A 26 -8.77 5.80 -5.76
C VAL A 26 -8.23 4.92 -4.63
N VAL A 27 -6.93 4.99 -4.33
CA VAL A 27 -6.35 4.27 -3.19
C VAL A 27 -7.04 4.68 -1.88
N ILE A 28 -7.17 5.97 -1.59
CA ILE A 28 -7.79 6.44 -0.34
C ILE A 28 -9.24 5.98 -0.24
N VAL A 29 -10.07 6.31 -1.22
CA VAL A 29 -11.52 6.06 -1.20
C VAL A 29 -11.82 4.56 -1.14
N LEU A 30 -11.20 3.75 -2.02
CA LEU A 30 -11.47 2.32 -2.04
C LEU A 30 -10.93 1.62 -0.79
N THR A 31 -9.81 2.06 -0.23
CA THR A 31 -9.27 1.49 1.01
C THR A 31 -10.14 1.87 2.21
N VAL A 32 -10.68 3.09 2.28
CA VAL A 32 -11.67 3.51 3.29
C VAL A 32 -12.95 2.69 3.16
N ILE A 33 -13.48 2.52 1.94
CA ILE A 33 -14.67 1.69 1.71
C ILE A 33 -14.42 0.26 2.21
N ARG A 34 -13.28 -0.33 1.87
CA ARG A 34 -12.92 -1.70 2.24
C ARG A 34 -12.78 -1.91 3.74
N ASN A 35 -12.11 -1.01 4.44
CA ASN A 35 -11.68 -1.24 5.83
C ASN A 35 -12.56 -0.56 6.88
N ILE A 36 -13.37 0.43 6.49
CA ILE A 36 -14.20 1.21 7.44
C ILE A 36 -15.69 1.03 7.10
N VAL A 37 -16.07 1.31 5.85
CA VAL A 37 -17.49 1.33 5.45
C VAL A 37 -18.07 -0.08 5.42
N LEU A 38 -17.41 -1.01 4.71
CA LEU A 38 -17.90 -2.37 4.51
C LEU A 38 -18.06 -3.18 5.80
N PRO A 39 -17.10 -3.17 6.74
CA PRO A 39 -17.26 -3.83 8.04
C PRO A 39 -18.37 -3.19 8.89
N GLY A 40 -18.60 -1.88 8.74
CA GLY A 40 -19.63 -1.14 9.46
C GLY A 40 -21.06 -1.34 8.94
N LEU A 41 -21.24 -2.00 7.79
CA LEU A 41 -22.58 -2.26 7.25
C LEU A 41 -23.31 -3.31 8.09
N PRO A 42 -24.52 -3.02 8.61
CA PRO A 42 -25.27 -3.94 9.45
C PRO A 42 -25.53 -5.27 8.73
N GLY A 43 -25.49 -6.38 9.46
CA GLY A 43 -25.80 -7.72 8.93
C GLY A 43 -27.27 -7.86 8.52
N ASN A 44 -28.16 -7.17 9.24
CA ASN A 44 -29.58 -7.06 8.93
C ASN A 44 -29.87 -5.60 8.59
N ALA A 45 -30.06 -5.30 7.31
CA ALA A 45 -30.51 -3.98 6.90
C ALA A 45 -32.02 -3.86 7.13
N GLU A 46 -32.47 -2.80 7.78
CA GLU A 46 -33.91 -2.48 7.84
C GLU A 46 -34.45 -1.96 6.50
N ASN A 47 -33.54 -1.59 5.57
CA ASN A 47 -33.87 -0.97 4.30
C ASN A 47 -33.76 -1.98 3.15
N ALA A 48 -34.88 -2.27 2.47
CA ALA A 48 -35.00 -3.33 1.47
C ALA A 48 -33.98 -3.22 0.31
N GLY A 49 -33.68 -1.99 -0.15
CA GLY A 49 -32.68 -1.75 -1.19
C GLY A 49 -31.25 -2.07 -0.75
N LEU A 50 -30.91 -1.80 0.52
CA LEU A 50 -29.62 -2.15 1.09
C LEU A 50 -29.50 -3.66 1.30
N LEU A 51 -30.59 -4.33 1.67
CA LEU A 51 -30.70 -5.77 1.86
C LEU A 51 -30.42 -6.55 0.56
N LEU A 52 -30.89 -6.03 -0.58
CA LEU A 52 -30.62 -6.60 -1.92
C LEU A 52 -29.16 -6.41 -2.37
N LEU A 53 -28.52 -5.30 -1.98
CA LEU A 53 -27.14 -5.01 -2.35
C LEU A 53 -26.11 -5.67 -1.42
N LEU A 54 -26.45 -5.87 -0.15
CA LEU A 54 -25.61 -6.49 0.89
C LEU A 54 -24.88 -7.77 0.45
N PRO A 55 -25.53 -8.78 -0.16
CA PRO A 55 -24.83 -9.99 -0.62
C PRO A 55 -23.86 -9.72 -1.78
N ILE A 56 -24.10 -8.69 -2.59
CA ILE A 56 -23.19 -8.27 -3.66
C ILE A 56 -21.97 -7.58 -3.05
N VAL A 57 -22.18 -6.57 -2.18
CA VAL A 57 -21.07 -5.77 -1.64
C VAL A 57 -20.24 -6.54 -0.60
N LYS A 58 -20.82 -7.49 0.13
CA LYS A 58 -20.08 -8.42 1.02
C LYS A 58 -19.60 -9.69 0.30
N GLY A 59 -19.90 -9.84 -0.99
CA GLY A 59 -19.52 -11.01 -1.77
C GLY A 59 -18.00 -11.10 -1.99
N LYS A 60 -17.47 -12.33 -2.02
CA LYS A 60 -16.03 -12.63 -2.27
C LYS A 60 -15.53 -11.97 -3.57
N VAL A 61 -16.34 -12.00 -4.62
CA VAL A 61 -16.02 -11.41 -5.94
C VAL A 61 -15.88 -9.89 -5.85
N PHE A 62 -16.81 -9.19 -5.19
CA PHE A 62 -16.74 -7.74 -5.03
C PHE A 62 -15.51 -7.34 -4.20
N MET A 63 -15.24 -8.05 -3.10
CA MET A 63 -14.05 -7.82 -2.26
C MET A 63 -12.75 -8.03 -3.04
N PHE A 64 -12.71 -9.03 -3.93
CA PHE A 64 -11.59 -9.26 -4.83
C PHE A 64 -11.41 -8.10 -5.81
N ILE A 65 -12.47 -7.68 -6.51
CA ILE A 65 -12.43 -6.57 -7.47
C ILE A 65 -11.99 -5.27 -6.78
N LEU A 66 -12.53 -4.98 -5.59
CA LEU A 66 -12.18 -3.82 -4.80
C LEU A 66 -10.69 -3.84 -4.41
N GLY A 67 -10.18 -4.98 -3.95
CA GLY A 67 -8.76 -5.13 -3.61
C GLY A 67 -7.85 -5.02 -4.84
N ALA A 68 -8.24 -5.61 -5.97
CA ALA A 68 -7.50 -5.52 -7.22
C ALA A 68 -7.43 -4.07 -7.73
N ALA A 69 -8.53 -3.32 -7.65
CA ALA A 69 -8.57 -1.91 -8.04
C ALA A 69 -7.62 -1.05 -7.18
N VAL A 70 -7.56 -1.30 -5.87
CA VAL A 70 -6.59 -0.64 -4.98
C VAL A 70 -5.17 -0.97 -5.39
N VAL A 71 -4.85 -2.26 -5.59
CA VAL A 71 -3.52 -2.73 -6.01
C VAL A 71 -3.09 -2.09 -7.33
N VAL A 72 -3.99 -2.04 -8.32
CA VAL A 72 -3.70 -1.41 -9.62
C VAL A 72 -3.40 0.08 -9.43
N ALA A 73 -4.19 0.81 -8.63
CA ALA A 73 -3.96 2.23 -8.37
C ALA A 73 -2.62 2.47 -7.64
N GLN A 74 -2.26 1.62 -6.68
CA GLN A 74 -0.96 1.64 -6.00
C GLN A 74 0.19 1.41 -6.99
N CYS A 75 0.05 0.42 -7.89
CA CYS A 75 1.02 0.15 -8.95
C CYS A 75 1.16 1.32 -9.93
N VAL A 76 0.09 2.06 -10.25
CA VAL A 76 0.19 3.26 -11.09
C VAL A 76 1.07 4.32 -10.44
N ILE A 77 0.91 4.57 -9.13
CA ILE A 77 1.73 5.53 -8.38
C ILE A 77 3.20 5.08 -8.35
N LEU A 78 3.42 3.80 -8.04
CA LEU A 78 4.77 3.21 -8.00
C LEU A 78 5.42 3.16 -9.38
N ASN A 79 4.66 3.01 -10.45
CA ASN A 79 5.17 3.04 -11.81
C ASN A 79 5.66 4.42 -12.21
N GLU A 80 4.97 5.51 -11.83
CA GLU A 80 5.47 6.86 -12.08
C GLU A 80 6.76 7.13 -11.26
N LEU A 81 6.84 6.61 -10.03
CA LEU A 81 8.08 6.65 -9.23
C LEU A 81 9.19 5.83 -9.88
N TRP A 82 8.87 4.66 -10.40
CA TRP A 82 9.79 3.82 -11.17
C TRP A 82 10.34 4.56 -12.40
N VAL A 83 9.48 5.18 -13.20
CA VAL A 83 9.89 5.94 -14.39
C VAL A 83 10.76 7.14 -14.00
N ALA A 84 10.42 7.85 -12.92
CA ALA A 84 11.22 8.96 -12.42
C ALA A 84 12.61 8.48 -11.94
N LEU A 85 12.66 7.39 -11.18
CA LEU A 85 13.90 6.80 -10.69
C LEU A 85 14.72 6.15 -11.81
N ARG A 86 14.11 5.58 -12.84
CA ARG A 86 14.81 4.98 -13.99
C ARG A 86 15.74 5.97 -14.70
N ARG A 87 15.37 7.25 -14.72
CA ARG A 87 16.15 8.31 -15.35
C ARG A 87 17.35 8.76 -14.50
N ILE A 88 17.42 8.35 -13.23
CA ILE A 88 18.25 8.99 -12.21
C ILE A 88 19.00 7.95 -11.35
N ALA A 89 18.31 6.98 -10.74
CA ALA A 89 18.89 6.00 -9.83
C ALA A 89 18.66 4.56 -10.31
N HIS A 90 19.70 3.93 -10.87
CA HIS A 90 19.62 2.59 -11.45
C HIS A 90 19.14 1.51 -10.47
N TRP A 91 19.43 1.63 -9.17
CA TRP A 91 19.00 0.66 -8.15
C TRP A 91 17.58 0.91 -7.63
N GLY A 92 17.17 2.17 -7.52
CA GLY A 92 15.83 2.54 -7.02
C GLY A 92 14.70 2.06 -7.94
N GLN A 93 14.95 1.98 -9.25
CA GLN A 93 13.98 1.44 -10.20
C GLN A 93 13.71 -0.06 -9.95
N TRP A 94 14.75 -0.87 -9.72
CA TRP A 94 14.57 -2.30 -9.49
C TRP A 94 13.85 -2.56 -8.17
N ALA A 95 14.13 -1.75 -7.15
CA ALA A 95 13.40 -1.81 -5.89
C ALA A 95 11.90 -1.48 -6.07
N CYS A 96 11.54 -0.46 -6.88
CA CYS A 96 10.14 -0.17 -7.18
C CYS A 96 9.46 -1.31 -7.93
N LEU A 97 10.15 -1.96 -8.87
CA LEU A 97 9.63 -3.10 -9.60
C LEU A 97 9.40 -4.31 -8.68
N VAL A 98 10.37 -4.63 -7.83
CA VAL A 98 10.23 -5.69 -6.81
C VAL A 98 9.08 -5.37 -5.86
N PHE A 99 8.91 -4.10 -5.46
CA PHE A 99 7.80 -3.67 -4.63
C PHE A 99 6.45 -3.96 -5.30
N MET A 100 6.29 -3.55 -6.56
CA MET A 100 5.05 -3.79 -7.32
C MET A 100 4.74 -5.28 -7.43
N VAL A 101 5.74 -6.11 -7.74
CA VAL A 101 5.59 -7.57 -7.82
C VAL A 101 5.20 -8.15 -6.46
N ALA A 102 5.90 -7.78 -5.38
CA ALA A 102 5.61 -8.25 -4.03
C ALA A 102 4.20 -7.83 -3.57
N LEU A 103 3.73 -6.66 -4.00
CA LEU A 103 2.40 -6.15 -3.68
C LEU A 103 1.31 -6.96 -4.38
N VAL A 104 1.48 -7.25 -5.67
CA VAL A 104 0.58 -8.12 -6.44
C VAL A 104 0.58 -9.54 -5.88
N SER A 105 1.76 -10.10 -5.57
CA SER A 105 1.89 -11.43 -4.97
C SER A 105 1.18 -11.51 -3.61
N ASN A 106 1.38 -10.53 -2.73
CA ASN A 106 0.67 -10.47 -1.45
C ASN A 106 -0.85 -10.41 -1.62
N PHE A 107 -1.33 -9.64 -2.61
CA PHE A 107 -2.76 -9.58 -2.92
C PHE A 107 -3.28 -10.93 -3.41
N MET A 108 -2.60 -11.56 -4.37
CA MET A 108 -3.01 -12.87 -4.90
C MET A 108 -3.02 -13.94 -3.81
N LEU A 109 -1.96 -14.03 -2.99
CA LEU A 109 -1.88 -14.98 -1.89
C LEU A 109 -2.97 -14.73 -0.83
N GLY A 110 -3.20 -13.46 -0.46
CA GLY A 110 -4.28 -13.09 0.45
C GLY A 110 -5.67 -13.39 -0.13
N SER A 111 -5.86 -13.28 -1.44
CA SER A 111 -7.13 -13.60 -2.10
C SER A 111 -7.48 -15.09 -1.99
N VAL A 112 -6.48 -15.98 -2.01
CA VAL A 112 -6.68 -17.43 -1.79
C VAL A 112 -7.29 -17.67 -0.40
N PHE A 113 -6.77 -17.03 0.64
CA PHE A 113 -7.37 -17.08 1.98
C PHE A 113 -8.78 -16.50 2.03
N THR A 114 -9.06 -15.45 1.26
CA THR A 114 -10.41 -14.87 1.20
C THR A 114 -11.40 -15.82 0.52
N TRP A 115 -10.92 -16.62 -0.43
CA TRP A 115 -11.73 -17.56 -1.20
C TRP A 115 -12.01 -18.86 -0.44
N PHE A 116 -11.00 -19.42 0.23
CA PHE A 116 -11.07 -20.71 0.94
C PHE A 116 -11.14 -20.59 2.46
N GLY A 117 -11.05 -19.39 3.05
CA GLY A 117 -11.01 -19.18 4.50
C GLY A 117 -12.31 -19.51 5.24
N THR A 118 -13.36 -19.93 4.55
CA THR A 118 -14.56 -20.51 5.18
C THR A 118 -14.45 -22.02 5.35
N ASP A 119 -13.48 -22.68 4.70
CA ASP A 119 -13.29 -24.12 4.74
C ASP A 119 -12.24 -24.48 5.80
N ALA A 120 -12.67 -25.11 6.89
CA ALA A 120 -11.79 -25.53 7.96
C ALA A 120 -10.69 -26.50 7.48
N SER A 121 -11.00 -27.37 6.49
CA SER A 121 -10.03 -28.29 5.89
C SER A 121 -8.90 -27.58 5.15
N PHE A 122 -9.15 -26.37 4.61
CA PHE A 122 -8.13 -25.58 3.95
C PHE A 122 -7.06 -25.13 4.94
N TYR A 123 -7.43 -24.66 6.13
CA TYR A 123 -6.47 -24.17 7.14
C TYR A 123 -5.46 -25.23 7.59
N PHE A 124 -5.87 -26.51 7.63
CA PHE A 124 -4.99 -27.62 8.00
C PHE A 124 -4.23 -28.25 6.82
N SER A 125 -4.51 -27.82 5.59
CA SER A 125 -3.87 -28.36 4.38
C SER A 125 -2.42 -27.90 4.21
N THR A 126 -1.62 -28.72 3.53
CA THR A 126 -0.25 -28.35 3.08
C THR A 126 -0.27 -27.10 2.22
N VAL A 127 -1.33 -26.91 1.41
CA VAL A 127 -1.50 -25.74 0.53
C VAL A 127 -1.60 -24.46 1.35
N SER A 128 -2.44 -24.42 2.40
CA SER A 128 -2.56 -23.26 3.29
C SER A 128 -1.24 -22.89 3.97
N ARG A 129 -0.45 -23.89 4.38
CA ARG A 129 0.90 -23.65 4.94
C ARG A 129 1.83 -23.02 3.91
N VAL A 130 1.88 -23.57 2.69
CA VAL A 130 2.71 -23.03 1.60
C VAL A 130 2.29 -21.59 1.26
N VAL A 131 0.99 -21.32 1.14
CA VAL A 131 0.47 -19.96 0.87
C VAL A 131 0.83 -19.01 2.02
N SER A 132 0.71 -19.45 3.28
CA SER A 132 1.13 -18.68 4.46
C SER A 132 2.62 -18.31 4.40
N TYR A 133 3.50 -19.27 4.11
CA TYR A 133 4.95 -19.01 4.01
C TYR A 133 5.28 -18.07 2.85
N LEU A 134 4.64 -18.25 1.69
CA LEU A 134 4.80 -17.34 0.55
C LEU A 134 4.32 -15.93 0.86
N GLN A 135 3.25 -15.79 1.65
CA GLN A 135 2.71 -14.50 2.05
C GLN A 135 3.66 -13.79 3.02
N ILE A 136 4.22 -14.51 3.99
CA ILE A 136 5.27 -14.00 4.88
C ILE A 136 6.50 -13.55 4.08
N GLY A 137 6.98 -14.39 3.15
CA GLY A 137 8.10 -14.04 2.28
C GLY A 137 7.82 -12.82 1.40
N SER A 138 6.62 -12.73 0.84
CA SER A 138 6.16 -11.59 0.04
C SER A 138 6.10 -10.31 0.88
N PHE A 139 5.67 -10.40 2.14
CA PHE A 139 5.69 -9.27 3.07
C PHE A 139 7.12 -8.78 3.35
N PHE A 140 8.06 -9.70 3.62
CA PHE A 140 9.47 -9.33 3.80
C PHE A 140 10.08 -8.68 2.57
N LEU A 141 9.78 -9.20 1.38
CA LEU A 141 10.20 -8.58 0.11
C LEU A 141 9.63 -7.18 -0.05
N LEU A 142 8.36 -6.97 0.29
CA LEU A 142 7.71 -5.66 0.21
C LEU A 142 8.36 -4.66 1.18
N SER A 143 8.59 -5.07 2.43
CA SER A 143 9.29 -4.25 3.44
C SER A 143 10.74 -3.94 3.05
N GLY A 144 11.47 -4.91 2.49
CA GLY A 144 12.84 -4.70 2.00
C GLY A 144 12.89 -3.76 0.80
N ALA A 145 11.99 -3.94 -0.17
CA ALA A 145 11.88 -3.06 -1.33
C ALA A 145 11.51 -1.63 -0.92
N TRP A 146 10.59 -1.48 0.05
CA TRP A 146 10.27 -0.19 0.64
C TRP A 146 11.52 0.45 1.24
N LEU A 147 12.24 -0.27 2.10
CA LEU A 147 13.44 0.25 2.76
C LEU A 147 14.44 0.81 1.74
N VAL A 148 14.71 0.06 0.67
CA VAL A 148 15.62 0.50 -0.39
C VAL A 148 15.11 1.76 -1.07
N VAL A 149 13.83 1.82 -1.44
CA VAL A 149 13.24 3.02 -2.06
C VAL A 149 13.33 4.22 -1.13
N ALA A 150 12.97 4.06 0.15
CA ALA A 150 13.01 5.14 1.13
C ALA A 150 14.44 5.64 1.39
N CYS A 151 15.42 4.73 1.49
CA CYS A 151 16.84 5.07 1.58
C CYS A 151 17.33 5.82 0.33
N VAL A 152 16.98 5.36 -0.87
CA VAL A 152 17.35 6.06 -2.11
C VAL A 152 16.77 7.47 -2.12
N LEU A 153 15.51 7.65 -1.76
CA LEU A 153 14.88 8.98 -1.68
C LEU A 153 15.55 9.88 -0.60
N ALA A 154 15.86 9.33 0.58
CA ALA A 154 16.44 10.09 1.69
C ALA A 154 17.92 10.48 1.48
N PHE A 155 18.73 9.61 0.87
CA PHE A 155 20.18 9.79 0.80
C PHE A 155 20.70 10.22 -0.58
N SER A 156 19.96 9.94 -1.66
CA SER A 156 20.38 10.32 -3.01
C SER A 156 19.89 11.71 -3.42
N PHE A 157 18.76 12.18 -2.89
CA PHE A 157 18.11 13.44 -3.30
C PHE A 157 18.21 14.55 -2.24
N SER A 158 17.67 15.72 -2.55
CA SER A 158 17.60 16.85 -1.61
C SER A 158 16.19 17.46 -1.54
N GLY A 159 16.03 18.47 -0.69
CA GLY A 159 14.75 19.17 -0.51
C GLY A 159 13.58 18.24 -0.18
N ARG A 160 12.45 18.45 -0.87
CA ARG A 160 11.19 17.76 -0.60
C ARG A 160 11.29 16.24 -0.76
N ILE A 161 12.02 15.75 -1.77
CA ILE A 161 12.19 14.30 -1.97
C ILE A 161 12.92 13.67 -0.78
N LYS A 162 13.98 14.32 -0.28
CA LYS A 162 14.72 13.86 0.90
C LYS A 162 13.80 13.82 2.13
N ASP A 163 13.04 14.88 2.37
CA ASP A 163 12.11 14.94 3.50
C ASP A 163 11.05 13.83 3.39
N CYS A 164 10.51 13.59 2.19
CA CYS A 164 9.59 12.48 1.95
C CYS A 164 10.26 11.12 2.19
N GLY A 165 11.50 10.92 1.72
CA GLY A 165 12.27 9.71 1.97
C GLY A 165 12.48 9.42 3.46
N LEU A 166 12.79 10.45 4.25
CA LEU A 166 12.93 10.34 5.72
C LEU A 166 11.61 9.98 6.39
N VAL A 167 10.50 10.59 5.96
CA VAL A 167 9.17 10.22 6.48
C VAL A 167 8.81 8.79 6.09
N LEU A 168 9.10 8.38 4.86
CA LEU A 168 8.88 7.00 4.40
C LEU A 168 9.70 5.98 5.22
N LEU A 169 10.93 6.33 5.63
CA LEU A 169 11.72 5.52 6.56
C LEU A 169 11.08 5.45 7.95
N ALA A 170 10.61 6.58 8.48
CA ALA A 170 9.94 6.62 9.78
C ALA A 170 8.65 5.76 9.78
N LEU A 171 7.85 5.86 8.71
CA LEU A 171 6.64 5.04 8.53
C LEU A 171 6.98 3.55 8.49
N LEU A 172 8.06 3.16 7.81
CA LEU A 172 8.51 1.77 7.77
C LEU A 172 8.95 1.28 9.16
N MET A 173 9.66 2.10 9.92
CA MET A 173 10.07 1.78 11.30
C MET A 173 8.87 1.63 12.22
N ILE A 174 7.83 2.46 12.06
CA ILE A 174 6.57 2.30 12.81
C ILE A 174 5.95 0.94 12.52
N VAL A 175 5.89 0.52 11.25
CA VAL A 175 5.26 -0.77 10.87
C VAL A 175 6.09 -1.97 11.34
N ASN A 176 7.40 -1.95 11.14
CA ASN A 176 8.25 -3.12 11.35
C ASN A 176 8.89 -3.22 12.74
N ALA A 177 9.00 -2.12 13.48
CA ALA A 177 9.54 -2.10 14.84
C ALA A 177 8.51 -1.56 15.85
N GLY A 178 7.85 -0.45 15.53
CA GLY A 178 6.87 0.19 16.41
C GLY A 178 5.69 -0.72 16.77
N ILE A 179 5.03 -1.30 15.76
CA ILE A 179 3.90 -2.21 15.94
C ILE A 179 4.32 -3.44 16.76
N PRO A 180 5.40 -4.19 16.42
CA PRO A 180 5.83 -5.32 17.24
C PRO A 180 6.18 -4.98 18.70
N ILE A 181 6.86 -3.84 18.93
CA ILE A 181 7.19 -3.38 20.29
C ILE A 181 5.91 -3.06 21.06
N LEU A 182 4.97 -2.36 20.43
CA LEU A 182 3.68 -2.03 21.03
C LEU A 182 2.90 -3.30 21.37
N THR A 183 2.81 -4.26 20.44
CA THR A 183 2.18 -5.57 20.67
C THR A 183 2.81 -6.32 21.85
N LYS A 184 4.15 -6.33 21.94
CA LYS A 184 4.87 -6.98 23.05
C LYS A 184 4.62 -6.29 24.40
N SER A 185 4.54 -4.96 24.40
CA SER A 185 4.29 -4.17 25.61
C SER A 185 2.87 -4.30 26.17
N LEU A 186 1.89 -4.53 25.29
CA LEU A 186 0.48 -4.64 25.67
C LEU A 186 0.12 -6.01 26.28
N GLY A 187 1.05 -6.97 26.32
CA GLY A 187 0.96 -8.21 27.10
C GLY A 187 -0.05 -9.25 26.61
N GLU A 188 -1.13 -8.84 25.93
CA GLU A 188 -2.20 -9.72 25.47
C GLU A 188 -2.66 -9.38 24.04
N TRP A 189 -2.77 -10.41 23.20
CA TRP A 189 -3.43 -10.35 21.90
C TRP A 189 -4.95 -10.27 22.11
N SER A 190 -5.44 -9.09 22.48
CA SER A 190 -6.89 -8.84 22.52
C SER A 190 -7.38 -8.36 21.16
N PHE A 191 -8.67 -8.60 20.87
CA PHE A 191 -9.33 -8.11 19.66
C PHE A 191 -9.22 -6.57 19.52
N ALA A 192 -9.24 -5.84 20.64
CA ALA A 192 -9.05 -4.39 20.68
C ALA A 192 -7.63 -3.99 20.25
N VAL A 193 -6.61 -4.70 20.72
CA VAL A 193 -5.21 -4.46 20.31
C VAL A 193 -5.02 -4.74 18.83
N ALA A 194 -5.56 -5.86 18.33
CA ALA A 194 -5.53 -6.17 16.90
C ALA A 194 -6.24 -5.10 16.05
N GLY A 195 -7.38 -4.59 16.51
CA GLY A 195 -8.12 -3.50 15.86
C GLY A 195 -7.33 -2.19 15.80
N ILE A 196 -6.72 -1.77 16.91
CA ILE A 196 -5.89 -0.56 16.98
C ILE A 196 -4.67 -0.68 16.06
N LEU A 197 -3.98 -1.81 16.09
CA LEU A 197 -2.82 -2.06 15.23
C LEU A 197 -3.20 -2.10 13.74
N GLY A 198 -4.36 -2.68 13.41
CA GLY A 198 -4.92 -2.66 12.07
C GLY A 198 -5.23 -1.25 11.59
N PHE A 199 -5.80 -0.42 12.48
CA PHE A 199 -6.10 0.98 12.21
C PHE A 199 -4.83 1.82 11.98
N ILE A 200 -3.81 1.65 12.82
CA ILE A 200 -2.50 2.32 12.64
C ILE A 200 -1.89 1.90 11.29
N SER A 201 -1.88 0.60 10.99
CA SER A 201 -1.35 0.07 9.72
C SER A 201 -2.08 0.65 8.50
N PHE A 202 -3.39 0.81 8.60
CA PHE A 202 -4.21 1.45 7.56
C PHE A 202 -3.76 2.89 7.30
N PHE A 203 -3.60 3.72 8.34
CA PHE A 203 -3.14 5.11 8.17
C PHE A 203 -1.72 5.18 7.63
N VAL A 204 -0.82 4.32 8.13
CA VAL A 204 0.56 4.28 7.63
C VAL A 204 0.60 3.93 6.14
N SER A 205 -0.23 2.98 5.70
CA SER A 205 -0.33 2.62 4.28
C SER A 205 -0.82 3.79 3.41
N LEU A 206 -1.80 4.57 3.88
CA LEU A 206 -2.26 5.76 3.14
C LEU A 206 -1.18 6.84 3.08
N LEU A 207 -0.52 7.11 4.20
CA LEU A 207 0.57 8.09 4.27
C LEU A 207 1.72 7.71 3.36
N PHE A 208 2.04 6.42 3.22
CA PHE A 208 3.07 5.94 2.32
C PHE A 208 2.85 6.44 0.88
N TYR A 209 1.67 6.19 0.29
CA TYR A 209 1.37 6.63 -1.07
C TYR A 209 1.25 8.16 -1.19
N TYR A 210 0.77 8.83 -0.14
CA TYR A 210 0.71 10.29 -0.09
C TYR A 210 2.10 10.94 -0.14
N TYR A 211 3.07 10.40 0.59
CA TYR A 211 4.45 10.92 0.56
C TYR A 211 5.17 10.59 -0.74
N ILE A 212 4.86 9.46 -1.39
CA ILE A 212 5.32 9.23 -2.77
C ILE A 212 4.75 10.28 -3.72
N TYR A 213 3.45 10.56 -3.63
CA TYR A 213 2.81 11.61 -4.43
C TYR A 213 3.45 12.98 -4.22
N LYS A 214 3.80 13.35 -2.98
CA LYS A 214 4.48 14.61 -2.65
C LYS A 214 5.86 14.79 -3.28
N CYS A 215 6.51 13.72 -3.71
CA CYS A 215 7.78 13.81 -4.44
C CYS A 215 7.62 14.43 -5.84
N PHE A 216 6.39 14.51 -6.37
CA PHE A 216 6.11 15.00 -7.72
C PHE A 216 5.62 16.44 -7.75
N GLU A 217 6.01 17.16 -8.81
CA GLU A 217 5.57 18.53 -9.10
C GLU A 217 5.24 18.68 -10.58
N THR A 218 4.19 19.43 -10.88
CA THR A 218 3.85 19.80 -12.26
C THR A 218 4.90 20.74 -12.83
N THR A 219 5.46 20.42 -13.99
CA THR A 219 6.16 21.43 -14.79
C THR A 219 5.14 22.47 -15.25
N LYS A 220 5.36 23.74 -14.87
CA LYS A 220 4.71 24.84 -15.61
C LYS A 220 5.18 24.73 -17.05
N ASP A 221 4.24 24.60 -17.99
CA ASP A 221 4.57 24.77 -19.39
C ASP A 221 5.12 26.20 -19.57
N PRO A 222 6.17 26.43 -20.38
CA PRO A 222 6.67 27.78 -20.68
C PRO A 222 5.65 28.69 -21.41
N GLN A 223 4.38 28.27 -21.54
CA GLN A 223 3.34 28.95 -22.32
C GLN A 223 2.03 29.19 -21.54
N GLU A 224 2.04 29.11 -20.20
CA GLU A 224 0.98 29.71 -19.35
C GLU A 224 1.52 30.95 -18.60
#